data_AF-A0A8X7MMQ9-F1
#
_entry.id   AF-A0A8X7MMQ9-F1
#
_cell.length_a   1.000
_cell.length_b   1.000
_cell.length_c   1.000
_cell.angle_alpha   90.00
_cell.angle_beta   90.00
_cell.angle_gamma   90.00
#
_symmetry.space_group_name_H-M   'P 1'
#
loop_
_entity.id
_entity.type
_entity.pdbx_description
1 polymer ?
#
loop_
_entity_poly.entity_id
_entity_poly.type
_entity_poly.pdbx_seq_one_letter_code
_entity_poly.pdbx_strand_id
1 'polypeptide(L)'
;MSNGRPSQPPIAQVYNPIEFQAEVNIASSAFEDLLSPTTEWKDYGEQDGVRIYRGDPPVLPGRDPSPGRSVLPLCKSEVEIEDAKPVELLSCVHQAAYRCLFDPRLRTSYYLRRFSMFHNQFYAVLSLGRECPTRELVGVQFARFFEEDGNEVAHPTMKLGRIDLVFASVDDVGAPPVEGKVRANYWHAGFRFTATERGTAVQYISQVDYGQPIPSFIHKVMWLEEPLTVGRLKETFRLLGFPPYVLDPTHTIVMQLQSFDVETRAVTISALVVRAGTFTVVLDSKRMYKEGVFVSDRSGPAIKSIGIEEMDGNIQIKTIESAVGHAFELMFRACDQEKDVDPDGSNEW
;
A
#
# COMPACT_ATOMS: atom_id res chain seq x y z
N MET A 1 -8.32 -27.05 2.88
CA MET A 1 -9.32 -25.95 2.87
C MET A 1 -8.86 -24.98 1.80
N SER A 2 -9.58 -24.86 0.68
CA SER A 2 -9.14 -24.03 -0.43
C SER A 2 -9.25 -22.55 -0.04
N ASN A 3 -8.14 -21.82 -0.21
CA ASN A 3 -8.13 -20.36 -0.15
C ASN A 3 -9.00 -19.87 -1.31
N GLY A 4 -10.27 -19.57 -1.03
CA GLY A 4 -11.21 -19.03 -2.01
C GLY A 4 -10.72 -17.66 -2.47
N ARG A 5 -9.87 -17.65 -3.51
CA ARG A 5 -9.62 -16.44 -4.31
C ARG A 5 -10.96 -16.10 -4.98
N PRO A 6 -11.50 -14.89 -4.80
CA PRO A 6 -12.65 -14.45 -5.57
C PRO A 6 -12.31 -14.58 -7.06
N SER A 7 -13.26 -15.08 -7.87
CA SER A 7 -13.13 -15.07 -9.32
C SER A 7 -12.93 -13.62 -9.77
N GLN A 8 -11.80 -13.35 -10.43
CA GLN A 8 -11.56 -12.01 -10.98
C GLN A 8 -12.68 -11.66 -11.97
N PRO A 9 -13.29 -10.46 -11.87
CA PRO A 9 -14.26 -10.01 -12.85
C PRO A 9 -13.59 -9.87 -14.24
N PRO A 10 -14.37 -9.97 -15.33
CA PRO A 10 -13.86 -9.73 -16.67
C PRO A 10 -13.18 -8.35 -16.73
N ILE A 11 -12.00 -8.32 -17.35
CA ILE A 11 -11.08 -7.19 -17.51
C ILE A 11 -11.88 -5.93 -17.89
N ALA A 12 -12.17 -5.09 -16.90
CA ALA A 12 -12.76 -3.78 -17.12
C ALA A 12 -11.77 -2.95 -17.96
N GLN A 13 -12.28 -2.35 -19.04
CA GLN A 13 -11.48 -1.70 -20.09
C GLN A 13 -10.80 -0.39 -19.65
N VAL A 14 -11.03 0.07 -18.42
CA VAL A 14 -10.44 1.26 -17.79
C VAL A 14 -10.48 1.09 -16.27
N TYR A 15 -9.77 1.94 -15.52
CA TYR A 15 -9.95 2.03 -14.07
C TYR A 15 -11.42 2.27 -13.70
N ASN A 16 -11.82 1.83 -12.50
CA ASN A 16 -13.16 2.14 -12.01
C ASN A 16 -13.30 3.66 -11.83
N PRO A 17 -14.49 4.24 -12.07
CA PRO A 17 -14.75 5.63 -11.71
C PRO A 17 -14.46 5.89 -10.23
N ILE A 18 -13.91 7.06 -9.91
CA ILE A 18 -13.65 7.43 -8.52
C ILE A 18 -14.98 7.75 -7.82
N GLU A 19 -15.52 6.79 -7.08
CA GLU A 19 -16.80 6.94 -6.37
C GLU A 19 -16.67 7.70 -5.03
N PHE A 20 -15.49 7.66 -4.41
CA PHE A 20 -15.24 8.16 -3.04
C PHE A 20 -14.42 9.46 -3.01
N GLN A 21 -14.58 10.31 -4.04
CA GLN A 21 -13.77 11.53 -4.16
C GLN A 21 -14.02 12.52 -3.00
N ALA A 22 -15.23 12.54 -2.45
CA ALA A 22 -15.56 13.41 -1.31
C ALA A 22 -14.79 13.01 -0.05
N GLU A 23 -14.76 11.71 0.27
CA GLU A 23 -14.03 11.15 1.40
C GLU A 23 -12.51 11.34 1.25
N VAL A 24 -12.00 11.17 0.03
CA VAL A 24 -10.61 11.45 -0.34
C VAL A 24 -10.26 12.91 -0.08
N ASN A 25 -11.11 13.85 -0.52
CA ASN A 25 -10.85 15.29 -0.33
C ASN A 25 -10.87 15.69 1.14
N ILE A 26 -11.84 15.18 1.91
CA ILE A 26 -11.94 15.45 3.36
C ILE A 26 -10.70 14.89 4.08
N ALA A 27 -10.32 13.64 3.79
CA ALA A 27 -9.15 13.03 4.41
C ALA A 27 -7.84 13.71 4.01
N SER A 28 -7.70 14.15 2.74
CA SER A 28 -6.54 14.91 2.26
C SER A 28 -6.39 16.21 3.03
N SER A 29 -7.47 17.00 3.08
CA SER A 29 -7.46 18.30 3.74
C SER A 29 -7.11 18.14 5.21
N ALA A 30 -7.76 17.21 5.90
CA ALA A 30 -7.48 16.93 7.30
C ALA A 30 -6.05 16.47 7.56
N PHE A 31 -5.46 15.69 6.64
CA PHE A 31 -4.07 15.25 6.74
C PHE A 31 -3.09 16.41 6.58
N GLU A 32 -3.31 17.30 5.61
CA GLU A 32 -2.51 18.52 5.44
C GLU A 32 -2.64 19.46 6.64
N ASP A 33 -3.87 19.66 7.13
CA ASP A 33 -4.12 20.50 8.30
C ASP A 33 -3.35 20.00 9.52
N LEU A 34 -3.33 18.68 9.75
CA LEU A 34 -2.59 18.07 10.87
C LEU A 34 -1.06 18.12 10.73
N LEU A 35 -0.56 18.26 9.50
CA LEU A 35 0.86 18.47 9.21
C LEU A 35 1.25 19.95 9.21
N SER A 36 0.28 20.85 9.32
CA SER A 36 0.54 22.28 9.37
C SER A 36 1.33 22.67 10.62
N PRO A 37 2.13 23.75 10.55
CA PRO A 37 2.79 24.30 11.74
C PRO A 37 1.82 24.79 12.82
N THR A 38 0.54 24.97 12.50
CA THR A 38 -0.49 25.43 13.44
C THR A 38 -1.07 24.32 14.30
N THR A 39 -0.84 23.05 13.96
CA THR A 39 -1.25 21.93 14.81
C THR A 39 -0.28 21.77 15.97
N GLU A 40 -0.80 21.92 17.19
CA GLU A 40 -0.04 21.68 18.40
C GLU A 40 0.10 20.18 18.67
N TRP A 41 1.34 19.71 18.68
CA TRP A 41 1.69 18.32 18.97
C TRP A 41 2.43 18.27 20.30
N LYS A 42 1.89 17.51 21.26
CA LYS A 42 2.60 17.18 22.49
C LYS A 42 3.56 16.03 22.23
N ASP A 43 4.83 16.25 22.52
CA ASP A 43 5.88 15.24 22.42
C ASP A 43 5.80 14.23 23.57
N TYR A 44 5.82 12.95 23.24
CA TYR A 44 5.77 11.82 24.18
C TYR A 44 7.11 11.07 24.28
N GLY A 45 8.16 11.59 23.65
CA GLY A 45 9.49 11.03 23.63
C GLY A 45 9.72 10.08 22.46
N GLU A 46 10.85 9.39 22.54
CA GLU A 46 11.29 8.43 21.53
C GLU A 46 11.19 7.00 22.08
N GLN A 47 10.69 6.10 21.25
CA GLN A 47 10.63 4.67 21.54
C GLN A 47 11.02 3.89 20.29
N ASP A 48 11.98 2.96 20.42
CA ASP A 48 12.48 2.12 19.33
C ASP A 48 12.90 2.92 18.07
N GLY A 49 13.53 4.09 18.29
CA GLY A 49 13.96 4.99 17.22
C GLY A 49 12.82 5.76 16.53
N VAL A 50 11.61 5.76 17.10
CA VAL A 50 10.44 6.49 16.61
C VAL A 50 10.11 7.60 17.60
N ARG A 51 10.06 8.85 17.12
CA ARG A 51 9.56 9.97 17.91
C ARG A 51 8.04 9.98 17.87
N ILE A 52 7.39 10.02 19.03
CA ILE A 52 5.94 9.90 19.15
C ILE A 52 5.36 11.22 19.67
N TYR A 53 4.30 11.68 19.02
CA TYR A 53 3.54 12.86 19.40
C TYR A 53 2.07 12.54 19.52
N ARG A 54 1.36 13.31 20.36
CA ARG A 54 -0.09 13.25 20.50
C ARG A 54 -0.68 14.64 20.31
N GLY A 55 -1.79 14.69 19.62
CA GLY A 55 -2.54 15.92 19.39
C GLY A 55 -3.96 15.79 19.89
N ASP A 56 -4.64 16.93 19.99
CA ASP A 56 -6.09 16.94 20.13
C ASP A 56 -6.71 16.67 18.76
N PRO A 57 -7.65 15.71 18.66
CA PRO A 57 -8.23 15.35 17.38
C PRO A 57 -9.10 16.51 16.84
N PRO A 58 -8.93 16.94 15.59
CA PRO A 58 -9.91 17.81 14.96
C PRO A 58 -11.22 17.04 14.78
N VAL A 59 -12.35 17.72 14.97
CA VAL A 59 -13.66 17.10 14.72
C VAL A 59 -13.86 17.00 13.21
N LEU A 60 -13.91 15.78 12.68
CA LEU A 60 -14.30 15.56 11.30
C LEU A 60 -15.81 15.38 11.18
N PRO A 61 -16.46 15.91 10.12
CA PRO A 61 -17.89 15.72 9.91
C PRO A 61 -18.29 14.24 9.97
N GLY A 62 -19.28 13.92 10.81
CA GLY A 62 -19.77 12.55 11.00
C GLY A 62 -18.86 11.62 11.80
N ARG A 63 -17.78 12.15 12.41
CA ARG A 63 -16.84 11.39 13.25
C ARG A 63 -16.83 11.95 14.67
N ASP A 64 -17.97 11.82 15.34
CA ASP A 64 -18.13 12.24 16.72
C ASP A 64 -17.86 11.09 17.70
N PRO A 65 -17.15 11.33 18.81
CA PRO A 65 -17.01 10.35 19.88
C PRO A 65 -18.40 9.97 20.41
N SER A 66 -18.88 8.80 20.02
CA SER A 66 -20.15 8.27 20.54
C SER A 66 -19.86 7.46 21.81
N PRO A 67 -20.69 7.58 22.88
CA PRO A 67 -20.56 6.74 24.05
C PRO A 67 -20.52 5.26 23.67
N GLY A 68 -19.57 4.51 24.23
CA GLY A 68 -19.41 3.08 23.92
C GLY A 68 -18.59 2.77 22.67
N ARG A 69 -17.80 3.73 22.15
CA ARG A 69 -16.78 3.44 21.13
C ARG A 69 -15.38 3.61 21.71
N SER A 70 -14.46 2.74 21.29
CA SER A 70 -13.05 2.88 21.64
C SER A 70 -12.29 3.53 20.50
N VAL A 71 -12.02 4.82 20.66
CA VAL A 71 -11.22 5.62 19.75
C VAL A 71 -9.82 5.75 20.33
N LEU A 72 -8.79 5.54 19.52
CA LEU A 72 -7.41 5.84 19.91
C LEU A 72 -7.19 7.36 19.93
N PRO A 73 -6.28 7.87 20.78
CA PRO A 73 -5.87 9.26 20.70
C PRO A 73 -5.18 9.52 19.36
N LEU A 74 -5.36 10.74 18.84
CA LEU A 74 -4.64 11.18 17.66
C LEU A 74 -3.13 11.09 17.90
N CYS A 75 -2.43 10.46 16.96
CA CYS A 75 -1.01 10.21 17.02
C CYS A 75 -0.31 10.75 15.78
N LYS A 76 0.91 11.27 15.97
CA LYS A 76 1.89 11.46 14.91
C LYS A 76 3.18 10.76 15.33
N SER A 77 3.80 10.06 14.38
CA SER A 77 5.04 9.33 14.60
C SER A 77 6.04 9.74 13.53
N GLU A 78 7.29 9.95 13.92
CA GLU A 78 8.34 10.41 13.02
C GLU A 78 9.57 9.50 13.12
N VAL A 79 10.10 9.11 11.96
CA VAL A 79 11.33 8.31 11.84
C VAL A 79 12.05 8.66 10.55
N GLU A 80 13.38 8.57 10.54
CA GLU A 80 14.18 8.63 9.30
C GLU A 80 14.66 7.23 8.92
N ILE A 81 14.45 6.89 7.65
CA ILE A 81 14.89 5.64 7.04
C ILE A 81 16.00 5.96 6.05
N GLU A 82 17.21 5.54 6.41
CA GLU A 82 18.43 5.77 5.62
C GLU A 82 18.39 4.96 4.31
N ASP A 83 19.03 5.51 3.27
CA ASP A 83 19.17 4.90 1.94
C ASP A 83 17.83 4.50 1.29
N ALA A 84 16.72 5.10 1.73
CA ALA A 84 15.39 4.88 1.21
C ALA A 84 14.95 6.04 0.31
N LYS A 85 14.32 5.74 -0.82
CA LYS A 85 13.58 6.74 -1.61
C LYS A 85 12.09 6.75 -1.21
N PRO A 86 11.38 7.89 -1.33
CA PRO A 86 9.97 7.96 -1.00
C PRO A 86 9.10 6.90 -1.69
N VAL A 87 9.34 6.66 -2.99
CA VAL A 87 8.57 5.69 -3.79
C VAL A 87 8.81 4.24 -3.38
N GLU A 88 10.00 3.92 -2.85
CA GLU A 88 10.32 2.58 -2.33
C GLU A 88 9.55 2.32 -1.03
N LEU A 89 9.45 3.32 -0.15
CA LEU A 89 8.65 3.20 1.07
C LEU A 89 7.14 3.18 0.77
N LEU A 90 6.72 3.94 -0.24
CA LEU A 90 5.35 3.83 -0.74
C LEU A 90 5.04 2.40 -1.16
N SER A 91 5.92 1.70 -1.88
CA SER A 91 5.62 0.34 -2.33
C SER A 91 5.43 -0.64 -1.15
N CYS A 92 6.18 -0.46 -0.05
CA CYS A 92 6.02 -1.24 1.17
C CYS A 92 4.65 -1.05 1.84
N VAL A 93 4.13 0.18 1.87
CA VAL A 93 2.84 0.48 2.52
C VAL A 93 1.65 0.26 1.58
N HIS A 94 1.82 0.62 0.31
CA HIS A 94 0.79 0.57 -0.72
C HIS A 94 0.36 -0.88 -0.94
N GLN A 95 1.31 -1.80 -1.10
CA GLN A 95 1.03 -3.21 -1.36
C GLN A 95 0.52 -3.91 -0.12
N ALA A 96 -0.78 -4.20 -0.13
CA ALA A 96 -1.53 -4.70 1.01
C ALA A 96 -0.90 -5.91 1.73
N ALA A 97 -0.37 -6.88 0.98
CA ALA A 97 0.28 -8.07 1.53
C ALA A 97 1.62 -7.76 2.21
N TYR A 98 2.40 -6.82 1.66
CA TYR A 98 3.69 -6.44 2.24
C TYR A 98 3.52 -5.74 3.59
N ARG A 99 2.44 -4.95 3.77
CA ARG A 99 2.14 -4.30 5.04
C ARG A 99 1.98 -5.28 6.21
N CYS A 100 1.51 -6.50 5.94
CA CYS A 100 1.39 -7.56 6.97
C CYS A 100 2.74 -8.01 7.56
N LEU A 101 3.87 -7.70 6.90
CA LEU A 101 5.21 -8.04 7.42
C LEU A 101 5.63 -7.17 8.61
N PHE A 102 5.16 -5.93 8.67
CA PHE A 102 5.63 -4.95 9.66
C PHE A 102 4.52 -4.37 10.54
N ASP A 103 3.24 -4.51 10.16
CA ASP A 103 2.11 -4.15 11.01
C ASP A 103 1.52 -5.43 11.66
N PRO A 104 1.91 -5.78 12.91
CA PRO A 104 1.52 -7.05 13.55
C PRO A 104 0.01 -7.15 13.83
N ARG A 105 -0.70 -6.03 13.70
CA ARG A 105 -2.14 -5.95 13.91
C ARG A 105 -2.88 -6.38 12.64
N LEU A 106 -2.29 -6.17 11.47
CA LEU A 106 -2.88 -6.49 10.18
C LEU A 106 -2.77 -8.00 9.92
N ARG A 107 -3.92 -8.68 9.81
CA ARG A 107 -3.99 -10.12 9.51
C ARG A 107 -4.08 -10.41 8.02
N THR A 108 -4.86 -9.60 7.32
CA THR A 108 -5.03 -9.68 5.88
C THR A 108 -5.41 -8.31 5.35
N SER A 109 -4.99 -8.05 4.12
CA SER A 109 -5.47 -6.91 3.35
C SER A 109 -5.40 -7.22 1.86
N TYR A 110 -6.35 -6.70 1.11
CA TYR A 110 -6.41 -6.81 -0.33
C TYR A 110 -7.20 -5.65 -0.93
N TYR A 111 -6.98 -5.37 -2.21
CA TYR A 111 -7.77 -4.38 -2.92
C TYR A 111 -9.11 -4.97 -3.36
N LEU A 112 -10.17 -4.20 -3.13
CA LEU A 112 -11.51 -4.49 -3.65
C LEU A 112 -11.64 -3.96 -5.08
N ARG A 113 -11.21 -2.71 -5.29
CA ARG A 113 -11.33 -1.98 -6.56
C ARG A 113 -10.14 -1.04 -6.76
N ARG A 114 -9.80 -0.79 -8.03
CA ARG A 114 -8.77 0.19 -8.41
C ARG A 114 -9.39 1.33 -9.18
N PHE A 115 -9.04 2.56 -8.79
CA PHE A 115 -9.44 3.81 -9.45
C PHE A 115 -8.27 4.47 -10.19
N SER A 116 -7.05 4.15 -9.78
CA SER A 116 -5.82 4.41 -10.53
C SER A 116 -4.73 3.41 -10.10
N MET A 117 -3.49 3.57 -10.59
CA MET A 117 -2.36 2.77 -10.11
C MET A 117 -2.12 2.94 -8.59
N PHE A 118 -2.39 4.15 -8.08
CA PHE A 118 -2.12 4.54 -6.70
C PHE A 118 -3.36 4.99 -5.90
N HIS A 119 -4.55 4.77 -6.46
CA HIS A 119 -5.82 5.02 -5.80
C HIS A 119 -6.64 3.72 -5.80
N ASN A 120 -6.80 3.09 -4.63
CA ASN A 120 -7.46 1.80 -4.50
C ASN A 120 -8.43 1.80 -3.33
N GLN A 121 -9.57 1.13 -3.50
CA GLN A 121 -10.38 0.68 -2.39
C GLN A 121 -9.77 -0.59 -1.81
N PHE A 122 -9.63 -0.67 -0.49
CA PHE A 122 -9.07 -1.81 0.21
C PHE A 122 -10.04 -2.37 1.24
N TYR A 123 -9.87 -3.66 1.50
CA TYR A 123 -10.35 -4.33 2.69
C TYR A 123 -9.15 -4.74 3.55
N ALA A 124 -9.29 -4.62 4.87
CA ALA A 124 -8.27 -5.03 5.82
C ALA A 124 -8.90 -5.61 7.08
N VAL A 125 -8.22 -6.58 7.71
CA VAL A 125 -8.61 -7.16 9.00
C VAL A 125 -7.53 -6.90 10.03
N LEU A 126 -7.90 -6.28 11.15
CA LEU A 126 -7.05 -6.05 12.30
C LEU A 126 -7.36 -7.07 13.42
N SER A 127 -6.32 -7.54 14.09
CA SER A 127 -6.40 -8.39 15.28
C SER A 127 -5.99 -7.59 16.50
N LEU A 128 -6.83 -7.65 17.54
CA LEU A 128 -6.61 -6.94 18.81
C LEU A 128 -6.25 -7.89 19.97
N GLY A 129 -5.94 -9.16 19.67
CA GLY A 129 -5.83 -10.24 20.65
C GLY A 129 -6.88 -11.32 20.46
N ARG A 130 -6.85 -12.37 21.30
CA ARG A 130 -7.80 -13.50 21.24
C ARG A 130 -9.12 -13.18 21.96
N GLU A 131 -9.09 -12.17 22.84
CA GLU A 131 -10.16 -11.76 23.74
C GLU A 131 -11.15 -10.79 23.08
N CYS A 132 -10.87 -10.34 21.86
CA CYS A 132 -11.69 -9.37 21.13
C CYS A 132 -12.01 -9.88 19.72
N PRO A 133 -13.24 -9.67 19.23
CA PRO A 133 -13.54 -9.85 17.82
C PRO A 133 -12.56 -9.08 16.95
N THR A 134 -12.18 -9.65 15.81
CA THR A 134 -11.34 -8.91 14.85
C THR A 134 -12.07 -7.67 14.35
N ARG A 135 -11.29 -6.66 13.97
CA ARG A 135 -11.82 -5.47 13.31
C ARG A 135 -11.64 -5.60 11.82
N GLU A 136 -12.60 -5.11 11.07
CA GLU A 136 -12.45 -4.92 9.64
C GLU A 136 -12.48 -3.45 9.28
N LEU A 137 -11.74 -3.10 8.24
CA LEU A 137 -11.68 -1.77 7.66
C LEU A 137 -12.03 -1.90 6.18
N VAL A 138 -12.95 -1.05 5.74
CA VAL A 138 -13.18 -0.75 4.33
C VAL A 138 -12.84 0.70 4.13
N GLY A 139 -11.99 0.98 3.16
CA GLY A 139 -11.53 2.32 2.91
C GLY A 139 -10.97 2.49 1.52
N VAL A 140 -10.59 3.73 1.21
CA VAL A 140 -9.80 4.09 0.05
C VAL A 140 -8.44 4.58 0.50
N GLN A 141 -7.41 4.21 -0.24
CA GLN A 141 -6.08 4.79 -0.13
C GLN A 141 -5.78 5.54 -1.42
N PHE A 142 -5.17 6.72 -1.31
CA PHE A 142 -4.76 7.52 -2.45
C PHE A 142 -3.42 8.18 -2.16
N ALA A 143 -2.59 8.26 -3.20
CA ALA A 143 -1.28 8.90 -3.12
C ALA A 143 -1.25 10.21 -3.91
N ARG A 144 -0.59 11.23 -3.35
CA ARG A 144 -0.20 12.47 -4.02
C ARG A 144 1.32 12.51 -4.12
N PHE A 145 1.82 13.00 -5.24
CA PHE A 145 3.26 12.98 -5.56
C PHE A 145 3.74 14.40 -5.77
N PHE A 146 4.90 14.73 -5.21
CA PHE A 146 5.46 16.05 -5.33
C PHE A 146 6.94 15.97 -5.71
N GLU A 147 7.33 16.84 -6.64
CA GLU A 147 8.73 17.09 -6.98
C GLU A 147 9.46 17.80 -5.83
N GLU A 148 10.79 17.90 -5.93
CA GLU A 148 11.63 18.53 -4.90
C GLU A 148 11.30 20.01 -4.66
N ASP A 149 10.80 20.71 -5.68
CA ASP A 149 10.35 22.10 -5.59
C ASP A 149 8.93 22.25 -5.01
N GLY A 150 8.26 21.14 -4.68
CA GLY A 150 6.93 21.09 -4.11
C GLY A 150 5.79 21.05 -5.14
N ASN A 151 6.07 21.05 -6.44
CA ASN A 151 5.05 20.93 -7.47
C ASN A 151 4.41 19.54 -7.45
N GLU A 152 3.08 19.48 -7.46
CA GLU A 152 2.33 18.22 -7.52
C GLU A 152 2.39 17.63 -8.94
N VAL A 153 2.70 16.34 -9.03
CA VAL A 153 2.76 15.59 -10.29
C VAL A 153 1.80 14.41 -10.26
N ALA A 154 1.28 14.05 -11.43
CA ALA A 154 0.29 12.97 -11.53
C ALA A 154 0.90 11.57 -11.34
N HIS A 155 2.20 11.40 -11.61
CA HIS A 155 2.86 10.09 -11.60
C HIS A 155 4.16 10.12 -10.83
N PRO A 156 4.48 9.05 -10.10
CA PRO A 156 5.73 8.98 -9.40
C PRO A 156 6.90 8.75 -10.35
N THR A 157 8.03 9.33 -9.97
CA THR A 157 9.35 9.02 -10.54
C THR A 157 10.27 8.56 -9.41
N MET A 158 11.48 8.13 -9.76
CA MET A 158 12.51 7.79 -8.76
C MET A 158 13.06 9.00 -7.99
N LYS A 159 12.71 10.24 -8.38
CA LYS A 159 13.27 11.50 -7.85
C LYS A 159 12.21 12.39 -7.21
N LEU A 160 11.15 11.80 -6.65
CA LEU A 160 10.15 12.57 -5.93
C LEU A 160 10.74 13.15 -4.63
N GLY A 161 10.44 14.42 -4.37
CA GLY A 161 10.79 15.08 -3.12
C GLY A 161 9.84 14.68 -1.99
N ARG A 162 8.56 14.45 -2.30
CA ARG A 162 7.56 14.06 -1.30
C ARG A 162 6.45 13.18 -1.87
N ILE A 163 5.94 12.27 -1.03
CA ILE A 163 4.74 11.47 -1.30
C ILE A 163 3.83 11.52 -0.07
N ASP A 164 2.56 11.81 -0.28
CA ASP A 164 1.52 11.70 0.74
C ASP A 164 0.60 10.54 0.39
N LEU A 165 0.55 9.50 1.22
CA LEU A 165 -0.37 8.37 1.12
C LEU A 165 -1.42 8.50 2.22
N VAL A 166 -2.67 8.73 1.86
CA VAL A 166 -3.74 9.00 2.82
C VAL A 166 -4.82 7.94 2.71
N PHE A 167 -5.43 7.59 3.85
CA PHE A 167 -6.51 6.62 3.93
C PHE A 167 -7.80 7.28 4.43
N ALA A 168 -8.92 6.90 3.82
CA ALA A 168 -10.25 7.29 4.27
C ALA A 168 -11.11 6.04 4.43
N SER A 169 -11.82 5.90 5.54
CA SER A 169 -12.88 4.90 5.65
C SER A 169 -14.07 5.34 4.80
N VAL A 170 -14.66 4.37 4.09
CA VAL A 170 -15.81 4.57 3.22
C VAL A 170 -16.91 3.58 3.60
N ASP A 171 -18.16 3.99 3.44
CA ASP A 171 -19.29 3.09 3.47
C ASP A 171 -19.62 2.65 2.04
N ASP A 172 -19.61 1.35 1.79
CA ASP A 172 -19.82 0.77 0.47
C ASP A 172 -20.76 -0.41 0.57
N VAL A 173 -21.88 -0.33 -0.15
CA VAL A 173 -22.88 -1.40 -0.24
C VAL A 173 -22.27 -2.67 -0.83
N GLY A 174 -21.23 -2.55 -1.67
CA GLY A 174 -20.45 -3.67 -2.21
C GLY A 174 -19.53 -4.35 -1.20
N ALA A 175 -19.33 -3.76 -0.01
CA ALA A 175 -18.50 -4.29 1.07
C ALA A 175 -19.23 -4.23 2.43
N PRO A 176 -20.34 -4.98 2.59
CA PRO A 176 -21.14 -4.96 3.81
C PRO A 176 -20.36 -5.50 5.02
N PRO A 177 -20.81 -5.20 6.26
CA PRO A 177 -20.21 -5.75 7.46
C PRO A 177 -20.14 -7.29 7.43
N VAL A 178 -18.98 -7.84 7.78
CA VAL A 178 -18.79 -9.29 7.82
C VAL A 178 -19.15 -9.85 9.20
N GLU A 179 -19.97 -10.91 9.21
CA GLU A 179 -20.37 -11.60 10.44
C GLU A 179 -19.15 -12.03 11.27
N GLY A 180 -19.24 -11.84 12.60
CA GLY A 180 -18.15 -12.14 13.54
C GLY A 180 -17.02 -11.11 13.57
N LYS A 181 -17.09 -10.04 12.76
CA LYS A 181 -16.16 -8.91 12.80
C LYS A 181 -16.88 -7.62 13.20
N VAL A 182 -16.10 -6.65 13.65
CA VAL A 182 -16.59 -5.30 13.97
C VAL A 182 -15.97 -4.30 13.00
N ARG A 183 -16.79 -3.46 12.36
CA ARG A 183 -16.30 -2.41 11.46
C ARG A 183 -15.58 -1.32 12.25
N ALA A 184 -14.28 -1.18 12.03
CA ALA A 184 -13.49 -0.05 12.48
C ALA A 184 -13.48 1.05 11.42
N ASN A 185 -13.07 2.25 11.80
CA ASN A 185 -12.94 3.40 10.91
C ASN A 185 -11.64 4.17 11.17
N TYR A 186 -10.98 4.59 10.10
CA TYR A 186 -9.95 5.62 10.17
C TYR A 186 -10.62 6.97 10.35
N TRP A 187 -10.34 7.62 11.48
CA TRP A 187 -10.65 9.03 11.65
C TRP A 187 -9.54 9.88 11.02
N HIS A 188 -8.29 9.51 11.24
CA HIS A 188 -7.15 10.06 10.52
C HIS A 188 -6.19 8.93 10.21
N ALA A 189 -5.66 8.88 9.00
CA ALA A 189 -4.63 7.92 8.65
C ALA A 189 -3.88 8.40 7.41
N GLY A 190 -2.57 8.54 7.52
CA GLY A 190 -1.74 8.84 6.35
C GLY A 190 -0.25 8.83 6.67
N PHE A 191 0.54 8.60 5.63
CA PHE A 191 1.99 8.68 5.64
C PHE A 191 2.43 9.84 4.76
N ARG A 192 3.41 10.61 5.25
CA ARG A 192 4.20 11.54 4.45
C ARG A 192 5.62 10.99 4.37
N PHE A 193 6.08 10.76 3.16
CA PHE A 193 7.45 10.36 2.85
C PHE A 193 8.15 11.57 2.22
N THR A 194 9.16 12.12 2.89
CA THR A 194 9.91 13.29 2.40
C THR A 194 11.37 12.91 2.20
N ALA A 195 11.89 13.10 0.99
CA ALA A 195 13.29 12.86 0.69
C ALA A 195 14.20 13.74 1.57
N THR A 196 15.29 13.16 2.06
CA THR A 196 16.35 13.85 2.80
C THR A 196 17.70 13.50 2.18
N GLU A 197 18.76 14.20 2.58
CA GLU A 197 20.12 13.88 2.12
C GLU A 197 20.56 12.45 2.49
N ARG A 198 19.99 11.88 3.55
CA ARG A 198 20.33 10.53 4.06
C ARG A 198 19.37 9.44 3.61
N GLY A 199 18.23 9.77 3.02
CA GLY A 199 17.19 8.81 2.68
C GLY A 199 15.80 9.45 2.68
N THR A 200 14.90 8.96 3.53
CA THR A 200 13.52 9.47 3.60
C THR A 200 13.07 9.66 5.05
N ALA A 201 12.61 10.86 5.38
CA ALA A 201 11.85 11.14 6.59
C ALA A 201 10.41 10.67 6.42
N VAL A 202 9.90 9.93 7.39
CA VAL A 202 8.55 9.37 7.42
C VAL A 202 7.78 10.01 8.57
N GLN A 203 6.64 10.59 8.25
CA GLN A 203 5.65 11.01 9.25
C GLN A 203 4.40 10.16 9.08
N TYR A 204 3.94 9.52 10.15
CA TYR A 204 2.70 8.73 10.16
C TYR A 204 1.71 9.33 11.14
N ILE A 205 0.56 9.73 10.63
CA ILE A 205 -0.56 10.21 11.44
C ILE A 205 -1.63 9.14 11.48
N SER A 206 -2.15 8.86 12.67
CA SER A 206 -3.20 7.87 12.86
C SER A 206 -4.14 8.21 14.00
N GLN A 207 -5.42 7.93 13.75
CA GLN A 207 -6.48 7.87 14.73
C GLN A 207 -7.51 6.85 14.25
N VAL A 208 -7.64 5.76 15.01
CA VAL A 208 -8.53 4.65 14.67
C VAL A 208 -9.65 4.56 15.69
N ASP A 209 -10.86 4.43 15.18
CA ASP A 209 -12.05 4.09 15.94
C ASP A 209 -12.37 2.61 15.72
N TYR A 210 -12.27 1.82 16.78
CA TYR A 210 -12.49 0.39 16.72
C TYR A 210 -13.96 -0.03 16.69
N GLY A 211 -14.90 0.92 16.58
CA GLY A 211 -16.33 0.69 16.33
C GLY A 211 -17.13 0.19 17.54
N GLN A 212 -16.49 -0.54 18.45
CA GLN A 212 -17.04 -1.05 19.70
C GLN A 212 -16.04 -0.89 20.84
N PRO A 213 -16.48 -0.98 22.11
CA PRO A 213 -15.57 -0.95 23.25
C PRO A 213 -14.53 -2.06 23.14
N ILE A 214 -13.30 -1.75 23.56
CA ILE A 214 -12.26 -2.73 23.82
C ILE A 214 -11.81 -2.64 25.29
N PRO A 215 -11.37 -3.75 25.89
CA PRO A 215 -10.79 -3.74 27.22
C PRO A 215 -9.66 -2.71 27.36
N SER A 216 -9.60 -2.04 28.51
CA SER A 216 -8.64 -0.95 28.74
C SER A 216 -7.18 -1.37 28.57
N PHE A 217 -6.83 -2.63 28.89
CA PHE A 217 -5.49 -3.15 28.66
C PHE A 217 -5.16 -3.29 27.16
N ILE A 218 -6.12 -3.70 26.32
CA ILE A 218 -5.94 -3.76 24.86
C ILE A 218 -5.84 -2.34 24.30
N HIS A 219 -6.67 -1.40 24.79
CA HIS A 219 -6.59 0.00 24.39
C HIS A 219 -5.20 0.58 24.65
N LYS A 220 -4.61 0.32 25.83
CA LYS A 220 -3.24 0.74 26.16
C LYS A 220 -2.18 0.10 25.26
N VAL A 221 -2.34 -1.18 24.90
CA VAL A 221 -1.42 -1.84 23.95
C VAL A 221 -1.54 -1.19 22.57
N MET A 222 -2.75 -1.02 22.05
CA MET A 222 -2.97 -0.38 20.73
C MET A 222 -2.47 1.06 20.69
N TRP A 223 -2.59 1.77 21.82
CA TRP A 223 -2.05 3.12 21.98
C TRP A 223 -0.53 3.17 21.74
N LEU A 224 0.21 2.14 22.15
CA LEU A 224 1.65 2.00 21.90
C LEU A 224 1.95 1.40 20.52
N GLU A 225 1.18 0.41 20.08
CA GLU A 225 1.45 -0.34 18.85
C GLU A 225 1.25 0.49 17.57
N GLU A 226 0.22 1.35 17.55
CA GLU A 226 -0.12 2.18 16.39
C GLU A 226 1.04 3.07 15.93
N PRO A 227 1.68 3.90 16.78
CA PRO A 227 2.80 4.73 16.34
C PRO A 227 4.04 3.94 15.93
N LEU A 228 4.28 2.77 16.53
CA LEU A 228 5.50 2.00 16.30
C LEU A 228 5.52 1.28 14.94
N THR A 229 4.40 1.29 14.19
CA THR A 229 4.34 0.77 12.82
C THR A 229 5.43 1.34 11.91
N VAL A 230 5.79 2.63 12.04
CA VAL A 230 6.86 3.22 11.21
C VAL A 230 8.26 2.75 11.59
N GLY A 231 8.51 2.47 12.88
CA GLY A 231 9.76 1.86 13.31
C GLY A 231 9.93 0.45 12.76
N ARG A 232 8.83 -0.31 12.69
CA ARG A 232 8.83 -1.64 12.07
C ARG A 232 8.98 -1.57 10.56
N LEU A 233 8.36 -0.59 9.90
CA LEU A 233 8.61 -0.33 8.48
C LEU A 233 10.10 -0.07 8.22
N LYS A 234 10.76 0.75 9.05
CA LYS A 234 12.21 0.99 8.98
C LYS A 234 13.00 -0.30 9.07
N GLU A 235 12.74 -1.13 10.07
CA GLU A 235 13.48 -2.38 10.25
C GLU A 235 13.20 -3.39 9.13
N THR A 236 11.95 -3.53 8.70
CA THR A 236 11.58 -4.39 7.57
C THR A 236 12.24 -3.92 6.28
N PHE A 237 12.27 -2.62 6.01
CA PHE A 237 12.96 -2.06 4.84
C PHE A 237 14.47 -2.32 4.89
N ARG A 238 15.09 -2.13 6.06
CA ARG A 238 16.52 -2.39 6.26
C ARG A 238 16.87 -3.86 6.02
N LEU A 239 16.05 -4.78 6.53
CA LEU A 239 16.30 -6.22 6.49
C LEU A 239 15.90 -6.88 5.17
N LEU A 240 14.73 -6.54 4.64
CA LEU A 240 14.09 -7.23 3.53
C LEU A 240 14.06 -6.41 2.23
N GLY A 241 14.23 -5.09 2.29
CA GLY A 241 14.11 -4.20 1.14
C GLY A 241 12.67 -3.76 0.87
N PHE A 242 12.30 -3.60 -0.39
CA PHE A 242 10.95 -3.22 -0.82
C PHE A 242 10.38 -4.20 -1.86
N PRO A 243 9.05 -4.42 -1.90
CA PRO A 243 8.44 -5.29 -2.90
C PRO A 243 8.48 -4.62 -4.29
N PRO A 244 8.54 -5.40 -5.40
CA PRO A 244 8.60 -4.84 -6.74
C PRO A 244 7.43 -3.91 -7.03
N TYR A 245 7.67 -2.77 -7.67
CA TYR A 245 6.63 -1.81 -8.05
C TYR A 245 6.78 -1.32 -9.47
N VAL A 246 5.67 -0.83 -10.04
CA VAL A 246 5.63 -0.35 -11.42
C VAL A 246 5.78 1.16 -11.46
N LEU A 247 6.65 1.64 -12.34
CA LEU A 247 6.71 3.01 -12.81
C LEU A 247 6.29 3.05 -14.27
N ASP A 248 5.20 3.75 -14.55
CA ASP A 248 4.64 3.92 -15.89
C ASP A 248 4.41 5.41 -16.19
N PRO A 249 5.48 6.18 -16.47
CA PRO A 249 5.36 7.61 -16.73
C PRO A 249 4.59 7.91 -18.05
N THR A 250 4.55 6.95 -18.98
CA THR A 250 3.94 7.14 -20.31
C THR A 250 2.50 6.66 -20.41
N HIS A 251 1.92 6.17 -19.31
CA HIS A 251 0.56 5.60 -19.27
C HIS A 251 0.38 4.48 -20.30
N THR A 252 1.35 3.58 -20.33
CA THR A 252 1.35 2.42 -21.20
C THR A 252 0.31 1.39 -20.77
N ILE A 253 0.01 1.29 -19.48
CA ILE A 253 -0.89 0.26 -18.94
C ILE A 253 -1.98 0.80 -18.02
N VAL A 254 -3.08 0.06 -17.97
CA VAL A 254 -4.06 0.10 -16.86
C VAL A 254 -3.82 -1.13 -16.01
N MET A 255 -3.23 -0.92 -14.83
CA MET A 255 -2.94 -2.00 -13.89
C MET A 255 -4.22 -2.54 -13.25
N GLN A 256 -4.44 -3.85 -13.38
CA GLN A 256 -5.62 -4.54 -12.86
C GLN A 256 -5.29 -5.28 -11.57
N LEU A 257 -4.17 -6.00 -11.56
CA LEU A 257 -3.64 -6.67 -10.39
C LEU A 257 -2.16 -6.33 -10.23
N GLN A 258 -1.78 -6.10 -8.98
CA GLN A 258 -0.41 -6.22 -8.52
C GLN A 258 -0.49 -6.89 -7.16
N SER A 259 0.03 -8.09 -7.06
CA SER A 259 0.06 -8.87 -5.81
C SER A 259 1.48 -9.32 -5.52
N PHE A 260 1.84 -9.27 -4.25
CA PHE A 260 3.11 -9.75 -3.74
C PHE A 260 2.84 -10.89 -2.76
N ASP A 261 3.46 -12.04 -3.02
CA ASP A 261 3.45 -13.18 -2.12
C ASP A 261 4.67 -13.08 -1.19
N VAL A 262 4.40 -12.97 0.10
CA VAL A 262 5.43 -12.71 1.11
C VAL A 262 6.36 -13.91 1.31
N GLU A 263 5.86 -15.13 1.18
CA GLU A 263 6.61 -16.35 1.45
C GLU A 263 7.55 -16.68 0.27
N THR A 264 7.03 -16.55 -0.94
CA THR A 264 7.77 -16.87 -2.18
C THR A 264 8.45 -15.65 -2.81
N ARG A 265 8.20 -14.43 -2.31
CA ARG A 265 8.59 -13.17 -2.97
C ARG A 265 8.13 -13.10 -4.43
N ALA A 266 7.10 -13.86 -4.82
CA ALA A 266 6.54 -13.82 -6.15
C ALA A 266 5.73 -12.54 -6.32
N VAL A 267 5.88 -11.88 -7.46
CA VAL A 267 5.04 -10.74 -7.84
C VAL A 267 4.25 -11.08 -9.09
N THR A 268 2.95 -10.86 -9.05
CA THR A 268 2.06 -11.01 -10.21
C THR A 268 1.58 -9.63 -10.61
N ILE A 269 1.77 -9.30 -11.89
CA ILE A 269 1.29 -8.07 -12.52
C ILE A 269 0.31 -8.47 -13.61
N SER A 270 -0.94 -8.04 -13.50
CA SER A 270 -1.95 -8.17 -14.55
C SER A 270 -2.37 -6.78 -15.00
N ALA A 271 -2.34 -6.52 -16.31
CA ALA A 271 -2.65 -5.21 -16.85
C ALA A 271 -3.19 -5.25 -18.28
N LEU A 272 -3.92 -4.20 -18.65
CA LEU A 272 -4.35 -3.91 -20.02
C LEU A 272 -3.37 -2.91 -20.64
N VAL A 273 -2.86 -3.19 -21.84
CA VAL A 273 -2.08 -2.21 -22.59
C VAL A 273 -3.02 -1.20 -23.24
N VAL A 274 -2.84 0.09 -22.93
CA VAL A 274 -3.65 1.18 -23.50
C VAL A 274 -2.87 2.05 -24.49
N ARG A 275 -1.55 1.88 -24.54
CA ARG A 275 -0.66 2.57 -25.48
C ARG A 275 0.61 1.75 -25.68
N ALA A 276 1.21 1.81 -26.87
CA ALA A 276 2.58 1.35 -27.05
C ALA A 276 3.54 2.21 -26.20
N GLY A 277 4.58 1.61 -25.65
CA GLY A 277 5.53 2.33 -24.82
C GLY A 277 6.40 1.43 -23.96
N THR A 278 6.89 1.97 -22.86
CA THR A 278 7.75 1.24 -21.93
C THR A 278 7.42 1.65 -20.51
N PHE A 279 7.29 0.66 -19.65
CA PHE A 279 7.18 0.85 -18.21
C PHE A 279 8.21 -0.03 -17.51
N THR A 280 8.51 0.30 -16.26
CA THR A 280 9.57 -0.36 -15.49
C THR A 280 8.98 -1.03 -14.26
N VAL A 281 9.34 -2.29 -14.02
CA VAL A 281 9.18 -2.96 -12.74
C VAL A 281 10.47 -2.78 -11.97
N VAL A 282 10.43 -1.95 -10.94
CA VAL A 282 11.57 -1.63 -10.09
C VAL A 282 11.76 -2.73 -9.06
N LEU A 283 13.00 -3.19 -8.91
CA LEU A 283 13.38 -4.27 -7.99
C LEU A 283 14.33 -3.75 -6.92
N ASP A 284 14.27 -4.35 -5.72
CA ASP A 284 15.34 -4.19 -4.73
C ASP A 284 16.43 -5.24 -4.97
N SER A 285 17.34 -4.96 -5.89
CA SER A 285 18.48 -5.83 -6.21
C SER A 285 19.54 -5.91 -5.10
N LYS A 286 19.46 -5.06 -4.07
CA LYS A 286 20.43 -5.04 -2.97
C LYS A 286 20.01 -5.95 -1.82
N ARG A 287 18.72 -6.03 -1.54
CA ARG A 287 18.17 -6.71 -0.36
C ARG A 287 17.27 -7.87 -0.73
N MET A 288 16.24 -7.62 -1.53
CA MET A 288 15.17 -8.60 -1.77
C MET A 288 15.50 -9.60 -2.88
N TYR A 289 16.05 -9.12 -4.00
CA TYR A 289 16.31 -9.87 -5.23
C TYR A 289 17.79 -9.78 -5.63
N LYS A 290 18.68 -10.22 -4.73
CA LYS A 290 20.15 -10.15 -4.94
C LYS A 290 20.62 -10.91 -6.16
N GLU A 291 19.94 -12.01 -6.49
CA GLU A 291 20.21 -12.85 -7.66
C GLU A 291 19.29 -12.51 -8.85
N GLY A 292 18.54 -11.41 -8.76
CA GLY A 292 17.57 -11.00 -9.76
C GLY A 292 16.23 -11.73 -9.65
N VAL A 293 15.46 -11.64 -10.72
CA VAL A 293 14.16 -12.32 -10.89
C VAL A 293 14.11 -12.99 -12.25
N PHE A 294 13.33 -14.07 -12.35
CA PHE A 294 12.95 -14.67 -13.62
C PHE A 294 11.43 -14.61 -13.81
N VAL A 295 11.00 -14.64 -15.07
CA VAL A 295 9.57 -14.68 -15.40
C VAL A 295 9.10 -16.13 -15.36
N SER A 296 8.36 -16.50 -14.32
CA SER A 296 7.90 -17.88 -14.11
C SER A 296 6.61 -18.22 -14.86
N ASP A 297 5.79 -17.20 -15.18
CA ASP A 297 4.55 -17.38 -15.92
C ASP A 297 4.23 -16.14 -16.77
N ARG A 298 3.60 -16.38 -17.92
CA ARG A 298 3.21 -15.38 -18.92
C ARG A 298 1.90 -15.81 -19.57
N SER A 299 0.85 -15.02 -19.41
CA SER A 299 -0.44 -15.32 -20.03
C SER A 299 -1.15 -14.07 -20.57
N GLY A 300 -2.14 -14.29 -21.44
CA GLY A 300 -2.97 -13.24 -22.03
C GLY A 300 -2.61 -12.85 -23.47
N PRO A 301 -3.54 -12.20 -24.20
CA PRO A 301 -3.37 -11.95 -25.63
C PRO A 301 -2.21 -11.00 -25.99
N ALA A 302 -1.81 -10.11 -25.08
CA ALA A 302 -0.73 -9.15 -25.35
C ALA A 302 0.69 -9.75 -25.27
N ILE A 303 0.88 -10.95 -24.71
CA ILE A 303 2.22 -11.51 -24.40
C ILE A 303 3.15 -11.58 -25.63
N LYS A 304 2.63 -11.92 -26.81
CA LYS A 304 3.44 -11.99 -28.04
C LYS A 304 3.92 -10.61 -28.54
N SER A 305 3.32 -9.54 -28.01
CA SER A 305 3.59 -8.15 -28.35
C SER A 305 4.30 -7.40 -27.21
N ILE A 306 4.88 -8.14 -26.26
CA ILE A 306 5.59 -7.61 -25.10
C ILE A 306 7.05 -8.09 -25.12
N GLY A 307 7.98 -7.14 -25.11
CA GLY A 307 9.40 -7.39 -24.83
C GLY A 307 9.68 -7.21 -23.34
N ILE A 308 10.49 -8.11 -22.77
CA ILE A 308 10.93 -8.06 -21.37
C ILE A 308 12.46 -8.07 -21.39
N GLU A 309 13.06 -7.06 -20.79
CA GLU A 309 14.52 -6.88 -20.72
C GLU A 309 14.92 -6.47 -19.30
N GLU A 310 16.05 -6.99 -18.81
CA GLU A 310 16.66 -6.50 -17.58
C GLU A 310 17.56 -5.32 -17.90
N MET A 311 17.34 -4.18 -17.23
CA MET A 311 18.15 -2.98 -17.40
C MET A 311 18.36 -2.29 -16.04
N ASP A 312 19.61 -2.02 -15.71
CA ASP A 312 20.03 -1.36 -14.46
C ASP A 312 19.47 -2.05 -13.19
N GLY A 313 19.40 -3.39 -13.20
CA GLY A 313 18.86 -4.18 -12.09
C GLY A 313 17.34 -4.10 -11.92
N ASN A 314 16.62 -3.59 -12.92
CA ASN A 314 15.16 -3.53 -13.00
C ASN A 314 14.66 -4.26 -14.24
N ILE A 315 13.36 -4.51 -14.33
CA ILE A 315 12.75 -5.09 -15.53
C ILE A 315 12.07 -4.00 -16.35
N GLN A 316 12.50 -3.81 -17.59
CA GLN A 316 11.78 -3.01 -18.56
C GLN A 316 10.82 -3.86 -19.38
N ILE A 317 9.59 -3.38 -19.49
CA ILE A 317 8.54 -4.02 -20.27
C ILE A 317 8.16 -3.08 -21.39
N LYS A 318 8.47 -3.51 -22.62
CA LYS A 318 8.20 -2.77 -23.85
C LYS A 318 6.96 -3.32 -24.52
N THR A 319 5.98 -2.48 -24.78
CA THR A 319 4.76 -2.81 -25.51
C THR A 319 4.79 -2.15 -26.90
N ILE A 320 4.28 -2.86 -27.90
CA ILE A 320 4.12 -2.33 -29.27
C ILE A 320 2.64 -2.11 -29.60
N GLU A 321 2.34 -1.47 -30.73
CA GLU A 321 0.96 -1.13 -31.13
C GLU A 321 0.03 -2.34 -31.16
N SER A 322 0.50 -3.52 -31.59
CA SER A 322 -0.32 -4.74 -31.59
C SER A 322 -0.68 -5.26 -30.20
N ALA A 323 -0.10 -4.73 -29.13
CA ALA A 323 -0.49 -5.04 -27.75
C ALA A 323 -1.69 -4.20 -27.28
N VAL A 324 -1.94 -3.03 -27.90
CA VAL A 324 -2.94 -2.07 -27.43
C VAL A 324 -4.34 -2.68 -27.47
N GLY A 325 -5.10 -2.52 -26.37
CA GLY A 325 -6.42 -3.12 -26.19
C GLY A 325 -6.39 -4.58 -25.72
N HIS A 326 -5.21 -5.16 -25.51
CA HIS A 326 -5.04 -6.53 -25.02
C HIS A 326 -4.40 -6.57 -23.64
N ALA A 327 -4.86 -7.53 -22.83
CA ALA A 327 -4.35 -7.75 -21.49
C ALA A 327 -3.19 -8.75 -21.46
N PHE A 328 -2.38 -8.66 -20.42
CA PHE A 328 -1.36 -9.63 -20.07
C PHE A 328 -1.34 -9.88 -18.56
N GLU A 329 -0.78 -11.02 -18.19
CA GLU A 329 -0.34 -11.31 -16.84
C GLU A 329 1.11 -11.82 -16.88
N LEU A 330 1.94 -11.28 -15.99
CA LEU A 330 3.32 -11.69 -15.78
C LEU A 330 3.51 -12.06 -14.31
N MET A 331 4.15 -13.20 -14.07
CA MET A 331 4.62 -13.59 -12.74
C MET A 331 6.14 -13.59 -12.72
N PHE A 332 6.72 -12.84 -11.78
CA PHE A 332 8.16 -12.83 -11.50
C PHE A 332 8.43 -13.54 -10.18
N ARG A 333 9.49 -14.34 -10.14
CA ARG A 333 9.98 -15.03 -8.94
C ARG A 333 11.46 -14.73 -8.73
N ALA A 334 11.91 -14.81 -7.48
CA ALA A 334 13.32 -14.64 -7.15
C ALA A 334 14.15 -15.83 -7.71
N CYS A 335 15.30 -15.55 -8.33
CA CYS A 335 16.15 -16.58 -8.93
C CYS A 335 16.67 -17.63 -7.92
N ASP A 336 16.84 -17.23 -6.67
CA ASP A 336 17.23 -18.14 -5.57
C ASP A 336 16.13 -19.19 -5.24
N GLN A 337 14.94 -19.09 -5.85
CA GLN A 337 13.84 -20.05 -5.78
C GLN A 337 13.58 -20.81 -7.09
N GLU A 338 14.43 -20.65 -8.12
CA GLU A 338 14.20 -21.27 -9.44
C GLU A 338 14.13 -22.81 -9.36
N LYS A 339 14.88 -23.43 -8.45
CA LYS A 339 14.89 -24.89 -8.24
C LYS A 339 13.58 -25.46 -7.68
N ASP A 340 12.73 -24.61 -7.11
CA ASP A 340 11.44 -24.99 -6.54
C ASP A 340 10.31 -24.90 -7.56
N VAL A 341 10.60 -24.48 -8.80
CA VAL A 341 9.67 -24.51 -9.93
C VAL A 341 9.87 -25.81 -10.68
N ASP A 342 8.89 -26.70 -10.64
CA ASP A 342 8.92 -28.00 -11.32
C ASP A 342 9.08 -27.79 -12.84
N PRO A 343 10.20 -28.20 -13.46
CA PRO A 343 10.45 -27.95 -14.88
C PRO A 343 9.48 -28.70 -15.82
N ASP A 344 8.79 -29.74 -15.31
CA ASP A 344 7.87 -30.58 -16.09
C ASP A 344 6.38 -30.15 -15.96
N GLY A 345 6.11 -28.94 -15.47
CA GLY A 345 4.78 -28.34 -15.43
C GLY A 345 4.17 -27.97 -16.80
N SER A 346 4.59 -28.63 -17.90
CA SER A 346 3.88 -28.59 -19.18
C SER A 346 2.52 -29.28 -19.00
N ASN A 347 1.56 -28.54 -18.47
CA ASN A 347 0.16 -28.86 -18.66
C ASN A 347 -0.14 -28.69 -20.16
N GLU A 348 -0.04 -29.79 -20.91
CA GLU A 348 -0.87 -29.99 -22.08
C GLU A 348 -2.33 -29.82 -21.66
N TRP A 349 -2.94 -28.70 -22.08
CA TRP A 349 -4.37 -28.55 -22.28
C TRP A 349 -4.63 -27.79 -23.57
#